data_AF-A0A2B4FIT5-F1
#
_entry.id   AF-A0A2B4FIT5-F1
#
_cell.length_a   1.000
_cell.length_b   1.000
_cell.length_c   1.000
_cell.angle_alpha   90.00
_cell.angle_beta   90.00
_cell.angle_gamma   90.00
#
_symmetry.space_group_name_H-M   'P 1'
#
loop_
_entity.id
_entity.type
_entity.pdbx_description
1 polymer ?
#
loop_
_entity_poly.entity_id
_entity_poly.type
_entity_poly.pdbx_seq_one_letter_code
_entity_poly.pdbx_strand_id
1 'polypeptide(L)'
;MNKKAVFLFLGAIISIVIYIFFYDILEFLKKSDPKTIPIISLIGGFTGASIGQVVGHYFTQSRDTIKDTKEKYQNLYSPIAHKIIYYLECEQDYFKKILMPSYLGRSTHSTPDQAFKNVLDIVNNNMKYATPEIIAMSEELNRLSNSNWNENRSKRMQLCESLLTKYLYLSKNLNSILPTTEKSVTDALFICKFDILCKSCYYYKLPGHFLNHGDIISSVKNTNELNKQIDKAKKQIIKLREKNKKHNDKMVASCFDPGITCLKNIIETISSNIDIKVNLMTVAYNDEKEMNDYISQMDAHGVVG
;
A
#
# COMPACT_ATOMS: atom_id res chain seq x y z
N MET A 1 -7.16 22.86 17.94
CA MET A 1 -6.91 24.20 17.34
C MET A 1 -7.65 24.33 16.02
N ASN A 2 -8.52 25.33 15.88
CA ASN A 2 -9.34 25.55 14.70
C ASN A 2 -8.47 26.05 13.54
N LYS A 3 -8.26 25.21 12.50
CA LYS A 3 -7.39 25.53 11.34
C LYS A 3 -7.77 26.84 10.64
N LYS A 4 -9.04 27.24 10.68
CA LYS A 4 -9.51 28.54 10.14
C LYS A 4 -8.97 29.74 10.94
N ALA A 5 -8.91 29.64 12.26
CA ALA A 5 -8.43 30.73 13.12
C ALA A 5 -6.92 30.97 12.95
N VAL A 6 -6.13 29.89 12.81
CA VAL A 6 -4.69 29.98 12.55
C VAL A 6 -4.41 30.60 11.18
N PHE A 7 -5.21 30.28 10.15
CA PHE A 7 -5.05 30.83 8.81
C PHE A 7 -5.40 32.32 8.74
N LEU A 8 -6.47 32.75 9.43
CA LEU A 8 -6.86 34.16 9.54
C LEU A 8 -5.81 34.98 10.30
N PHE A 9 -5.25 34.42 11.37
CA PHE A 9 -4.22 35.08 12.17
C PHE A 9 -2.90 35.22 11.40
N LEU A 10 -2.47 34.18 10.68
CA LEU A 10 -1.31 34.27 9.78
C LEU A 10 -1.55 35.28 8.65
N GLY A 11 -2.74 35.31 8.06
CA GLY A 11 -3.10 36.26 7.00
C GLY A 11 -3.09 37.72 7.47
N ALA A 12 -3.52 37.99 8.70
CA ALA A 12 -3.45 39.31 9.31
C ALA A 12 -2.00 39.75 9.58
N ILE A 13 -1.15 38.85 10.09
CA ILE A 13 0.27 39.14 10.33
C ILE A 13 1.00 39.42 9.02
N ILE A 14 0.78 38.59 7.99
CA ILE A 14 1.39 38.78 6.66
C ILE A 14 0.95 40.13 6.07
N SER A 15 -0.33 40.48 6.17
CA SER A 15 -0.84 41.78 5.70
C SER A 15 -0.20 42.97 6.43
N ILE A 16 -0.02 42.87 7.76
CA ILE A 16 0.62 43.92 8.57
C ILE A 16 2.10 44.07 8.19
N VAL A 17 2.82 42.96 8.03
CA VAL A 17 4.25 42.98 7.64
C VAL A 17 4.41 43.57 6.24
N ILE A 18 3.54 43.20 5.29
CA ILE A 18 3.53 43.79 3.94
C ILE A 18 3.25 45.30 4.03
N TYR A 19 2.30 45.73 4.86
CA TYR A 19 1.94 47.14 5.01
C TYR A 19 3.09 47.98 5.59
N ILE A 20 3.75 47.49 6.64
CA ILE A 20 4.92 48.15 7.24
C ILE A 20 6.06 48.22 6.22
N PHE A 21 6.31 47.14 5.49
CA PHE A 21 7.34 47.09 4.45
C PHE A 21 7.07 48.08 3.31
N PHE A 22 5.82 48.21 2.87
CA PHE A 22 5.42 49.21 1.87
C PHE A 22 5.56 50.64 2.38
N TYR A 23 5.22 50.89 3.65
CA TYR A 23 5.36 52.20 4.28
C TYR A 23 6.82 52.64 4.37
N ASP A 24 7.70 51.75 4.84
CA ASP A 24 9.14 52.01 4.95
C ASP A 24 9.79 52.23 3.58
N ILE A 25 9.38 51.47 2.56
CA ILE A 25 9.81 51.67 1.17
C ILE A 25 9.35 53.04 0.64
N LEU A 26 8.11 53.43 0.93
CA LEU A 26 7.56 54.73 0.52
C LEU A 26 8.31 55.89 1.17
N GLU A 27 8.62 55.79 2.47
CA GLU A 27 9.39 56.81 3.18
C GLU A 27 10.84 56.88 2.67
N PHE A 28 11.46 55.73 2.39
CA PHE A 28 12.80 55.63 1.79
C PHE A 28 12.86 56.22 0.38
N LEU A 29 11.86 55.96 -0.46
CA LEU A 29 11.74 56.52 -1.81
C LEU A 29 11.55 58.05 -1.75
N LYS A 30 10.84 58.57 -0.74
CA LYS A 30 10.64 60.02 -0.53
C LYS A 30 11.93 60.75 -0.15
N LYS A 31 12.88 60.06 0.49
CA LYS A 31 14.21 60.58 0.89
C LYS A 31 15.32 60.26 -0.15
N SER A 32 15.01 59.51 -1.20
CA SER A 32 15.97 59.11 -2.24
C SER A 32 16.13 60.16 -3.34
N ASP A 33 17.36 60.32 -3.83
CA ASP A 33 17.72 61.25 -4.92
C ASP A 33 16.92 60.91 -6.21
N PRO A 34 16.40 61.89 -6.98
CA PRO A 34 15.67 61.65 -8.23
C PRO A 34 16.37 60.75 -9.25
N LYS A 35 17.70 60.58 -9.17
CA LYS A 35 18.47 59.65 -10.01
C LYS A 35 18.45 58.19 -9.55
N THR A 36 18.17 57.89 -8.27
CA THR A 36 18.14 56.52 -7.72
C THR A 36 16.74 55.88 -7.77
N ILE A 37 15.68 56.69 -7.81
CA ILE A 37 14.28 56.22 -7.93
C ILE A 37 14.07 55.28 -9.13
N PRO A 38 14.55 55.58 -10.36
CA PRO A 38 14.36 54.70 -11.52
C PRO A 38 15.08 53.35 -11.36
N ILE A 39 16.24 53.34 -10.71
CA ILE A 39 17.05 52.13 -10.48
C ILE A 39 16.35 51.22 -9.47
N ILE A 40 15.79 51.80 -8.39
CA ILE A 40 15.02 51.05 -7.39
C ILE A 40 13.74 50.49 -8.00
N SER A 41 13.03 51.27 -8.82
CA SER A 41 11.84 50.79 -9.55
C SER A 41 12.16 49.68 -10.54
N LEU A 42 13.30 49.77 -11.24
CA LEU A 42 13.77 48.73 -12.16
C LEU A 42 14.08 47.43 -11.41
N ILE A 43 14.89 47.49 -10.35
CA ILE A 43 15.26 46.33 -9.53
C ILE A 43 14.01 45.73 -8.86
N GLY A 44 13.12 46.56 -8.31
CA GLY A 44 11.86 46.13 -7.71
C GLY A 44 10.93 45.45 -8.73
N GLY A 45 10.82 46.02 -9.93
CA GLY A 45 10.04 45.46 -11.03
C GLY A 45 10.57 44.09 -11.49
N PHE A 46 11.88 43.96 -11.70
CA PHE A 46 12.50 42.68 -12.07
C PHE A 46 12.41 41.63 -10.97
N THR A 47 12.61 42.03 -9.71
CA THR A 47 12.52 41.12 -8.56
C THR A 47 11.09 40.65 -8.37
N GLY A 48 10.11 41.57 -8.43
CA GLY A 48 8.68 41.24 -8.36
C GLY A 48 8.23 40.32 -9.49
N ALA A 49 8.66 40.59 -10.73
CA ALA A 49 8.37 39.72 -11.88
C ALA A 49 9.00 38.32 -11.72
N SER A 50 10.25 38.24 -11.26
CA SER A 50 10.95 36.97 -11.03
C SER A 50 10.28 36.14 -9.93
N ILE A 51 9.93 36.77 -8.80
CA ILE A 51 9.18 36.10 -7.72
C ILE A 51 7.80 35.65 -8.22
N GLY A 52 7.10 36.50 -8.98
CA GLY A 52 5.80 36.17 -9.56
C GLY A 52 5.86 34.97 -10.51
N GLN A 53 6.91 34.87 -11.33
CA GLN A 53 7.13 33.73 -12.21
C GLN A 53 7.44 32.44 -11.45
N VAL A 54 8.31 32.49 -10.44
CA VAL A 54 8.63 31.32 -9.59
C VAL A 54 7.38 30.82 -8.84
N VAL A 55 6.64 31.75 -8.24
CA VAL A 55 5.39 31.44 -7.53
C VAL A 55 4.33 30.90 -8.50
N GLY A 56 4.19 31.50 -9.68
CA GLY A 56 3.26 31.03 -10.71
C GLY A 56 3.59 29.63 -11.23
N HIS A 57 4.87 29.33 -11.45
CA HIS A 57 5.33 28.00 -11.84
C HIS A 57 5.05 26.97 -10.75
N TYR A 58 5.34 27.30 -9.49
CA TYR A 58 5.04 26.45 -8.35
C TYR A 58 3.55 26.11 -8.23
N PHE A 59 2.66 27.11 -8.37
CA PHE A 59 1.21 26.89 -8.34
C PHE A 59 0.72 26.07 -9.54
N THR A 60 1.27 26.30 -10.74
CA THR A 60 0.92 25.53 -11.93
C THR A 60 1.31 24.07 -11.78
N GLN A 61 2.54 23.80 -11.32
CA GLN A 61 3.02 22.45 -11.04
C GLN A 61 2.19 21.75 -9.97
N SER A 62 1.82 22.46 -8.89
CA SER A 62 0.93 21.93 -7.84
C SER A 62 -0.46 21.56 -8.41
N ARG A 63 -1.04 22.42 -9.25
CA ARG A 63 -2.33 22.13 -9.90
C ARG A 63 -2.24 20.91 -10.82
N ASP A 64 -1.20 20.83 -11.65
CA ASP A 64 -1.07 19.75 -12.63
C ASP A 64 -0.81 18.40 -11.94
N THR A 65 -0.03 18.38 -10.85
CA THR A 65 0.17 17.18 -10.02
C THR A 65 -1.11 16.71 -9.32
N ILE A 66 -1.93 17.62 -8.80
CA ILE A 66 -3.24 17.27 -8.23
C ILE A 66 -4.17 16.71 -9.31
N LYS A 67 -4.18 17.31 -10.51
CA LYS A 67 -4.98 16.85 -11.65
C LYS A 67 -4.58 15.43 -12.06
N ASP A 68 -3.28 15.19 -12.26
CA ASP A 68 -2.73 13.88 -12.59
C ASP A 68 -3.06 12.83 -11.51
N THR A 69 -2.92 13.19 -10.22
CA THR A 69 -3.30 12.33 -9.08
C THR A 69 -4.77 11.94 -9.14
N LYS A 70 -5.65 12.90 -9.44
CA LYS A 70 -7.09 12.68 -9.55
C LYS A 70 -7.44 11.79 -10.74
N GLU A 71 -6.82 12.01 -11.89
CA GLU A 71 -7.03 11.18 -13.09
C GLU A 71 -6.58 9.73 -12.86
N LYS A 72 -5.41 9.52 -12.24
CA LYS A 72 -4.94 8.18 -11.86
C LYS A 72 -5.91 7.49 -10.90
N TYR A 73 -6.37 8.21 -9.87
CA TYR A 73 -7.31 7.68 -8.89
C TYR A 73 -8.64 7.27 -9.53
N GLN A 74 -9.22 8.14 -10.36
CA GLN A 74 -10.54 7.92 -10.96
C GLN A 74 -10.53 6.79 -12.00
N ASN A 75 -9.51 6.73 -12.86
CA ASN A 75 -9.51 5.81 -14.00
C ASN A 75 -8.94 4.42 -13.66
N LEU A 76 -7.99 4.33 -12.72
CA LEU A 76 -7.35 3.05 -12.39
C LEU A 76 -7.64 2.60 -10.96
N TYR A 77 -7.27 3.39 -9.95
CA TYR A 77 -7.19 2.88 -8.57
C TYR A 77 -8.56 2.72 -7.90
N SER A 78 -9.52 3.62 -8.15
CA SER A 78 -10.88 3.51 -7.60
C SER A 78 -11.66 2.29 -8.11
N PRO A 79 -11.75 2.03 -9.44
CA PRO A 79 -12.46 0.86 -9.94
C PRO A 79 -11.76 -0.46 -9.57
N ILE A 80 -10.42 -0.49 -9.57
CA ILE A 80 -9.68 -1.73 -9.30
C ILE A 80 -9.77 -2.18 -7.84
N ALA A 81 -9.84 -1.26 -6.88
CA ALA A 81 -9.95 -1.60 -5.46
C ALA A 81 -11.18 -2.49 -5.18
N HIS A 82 -12.32 -2.17 -5.79
CA HIS A 82 -13.55 -2.95 -5.67
C HIS A 82 -13.44 -4.33 -6.34
N LYS A 83 -12.74 -4.42 -7.48
CA LYS A 83 -12.50 -5.71 -8.14
C LYS A 83 -11.55 -6.61 -7.36
N ILE A 84 -10.56 -6.03 -6.69
CA ILE A 84 -9.66 -6.78 -5.81
C ILE A 84 -10.42 -7.32 -4.59
N ILE A 85 -11.30 -6.52 -3.96
CA ILE A 85 -12.14 -7.00 -2.86
C ILE A 85 -12.98 -8.21 -3.31
N TYR A 86 -13.67 -8.09 -4.46
CA TYR A 86 -14.44 -9.20 -5.02
C TYR A 86 -13.58 -10.44 -5.33
N TYR A 87 -12.37 -10.25 -5.85
CA TYR A 87 -11.42 -11.34 -6.06
C TYR A 87 -11.07 -12.05 -4.75
N LEU A 88 -10.81 -11.32 -3.66
CA LEU A 88 -10.52 -11.90 -2.35
C LEU A 88 -11.74 -12.63 -1.76
N GLU A 89 -12.96 -12.16 -2.01
CA GLU A 89 -14.19 -12.88 -1.64
C GLU A 89 -14.33 -14.21 -2.39
N CYS A 90 -13.92 -14.26 -3.66
CA CYS A 90 -13.89 -15.49 -4.44
C CYS A 90 -12.81 -16.46 -3.90
N GLU A 91 -11.64 -15.94 -3.51
CA GLU A 91 -10.57 -16.73 -2.86
C GLU A 91 -11.08 -17.35 -1.54
N GLN A 92 -11.81 -16.60 -0.72
CA GLN A 92 -12.41 -17.11 0.51
C GLN A 92 -13.42 -18.23 0.24
N ASP A 93 -14.32 -18.03 -0.72
CA ASP A 93 -15.33 -19.04 -1.10
C ASP A 93 -14.66 -20.34 -1.59
N TYR A 94 -13.59 -20.21 -2.38
CA TYR A 94 -12.78 -21.33 -2.85
C TYR A 94 -12.18 -22.15 -1.70
N PHE A 95 -11.51 -21.49 -0.74
CA PHE A 95 -10.91 -22.21 0.40
C PHE A 95 -11.95 -22.78 1.34
N LYS A 96 -13.09 -22.11 1.54
CA LYS A 96 -14.23 -22.66 2.28
C LYS A 96 -14.72 -23.97 1.64
N LYS A 97 -14.87 -24.00 0.32
CA LYS A 97 -15.31 -25.20 -0.40
C LYS A 97 -14.33 -26.37 -0.30
N ILE A 98 -13.03 -26.11 -0.35
CA ILE A 98 -12.01 -27.18 -0.27
C ILE A 98 -11.85 -27.71 1.16
N LEU A 99 -11.85 -26.83 2.15
CA LEU A 99 -11.61 -27.21 3.55
C LEU A 99 -12.89 -27.67 4.26
N MET A 100 -14.07 -27.29 3.77
CA MET A 100 -15.37 -27.73 4.28
C MET A 100 -16.21 -28.29 3.13
N PRO A 101 -16.11 -29.60 2.80
CA PRO A 101 -16.82 -30.19 1.67
C PRO A 101 -18.36 -30.08 1.73
N SER A 102 -18.92 -29.84 2.92
CA SER A 102 -20.35 -29.57 3.13
C SER A 102 -20.78 -28.13 2.76
N TYR A 103 -19.82 -27.24 2.47
CA TYR A 103 -20.08 -25.88 2.05
C TYR A 103 -20.49 -25.83 0.58
N LEU A 104 -21.73 -25.42 0.32
CA LEU A 104 -22.30 -25.36 -1.03
C LEU A 104 -21.86 -24.12 -1.84
N GLY A 105 -21.00 -23.26 -1.28
CA GLY A 105 -20.54 -22.03 -1.94
C GLY A 105 -21.59 -20.93 -1.95
N ARG A 106 -21.18 -19.69 -2.25
CA ARG A 106 -22.10 -18.66 -2.74
C ARG A 106 -22.31 -18.87 -4.24
N SER A 107 -23.54 -19.19 -4.65
CA SER A 107 -23.91 -19.40 -6.06
C SER A 107 -23.66 -18.22 -7.00
N THR A 108 -23.33 -17.05 -6.44
CA THR A 108 -23.12 -15.78 -7.15
C THR A 108 -21.64 -15.45 -7.40
N HIS A 109 -20.69 -16.17 -6.78
CA HIS A 109 -19.28 -15.87 -6.93
C HIS A 109 -18.70 -16.54 -8.18
N SER A 110 -17.91 -15.78 -8.93
CA SER A 110 -17.08 -16.31 -10.01
C SER A 110 -15.94 -17.14 -9.41
N THR A 111 -15.26 -17.95 -10.23
CA THR A 111 -13.99 -18.57 -9.79
C THR A 111 -12.96 -17.48 -9.48
N PRO A 112 -12.01 -17.70 -8.55
CA PRO A 112 -10.93 -16.76 -8.27
C PRO A 112 -10.15 -16.33 -9.53
N ASP A 113 -9.93 -17.25 -10.47
CA ASP A 113 -9.32 -16.96 -11.78
C ASP A 113 -10.11 -15.93 -12.59
N GLN A 114 -11.41 -16.15 -12.74
CA GLN A 114 -12.26 -15.24 -13.50
C GLN A 114 -12.37 -13.87 -12.82
N ALA A 115 -12.45 -13.85 -11.48
CA ALA A 115 -12.47 -12.61 -10.72
C ALA A 115 -11.14 -11.84 -10.86
N PHE A 116 -10.00 -12.53 -10.83
CA PHE A 116 -8.69 -11.91 -11.02
C PHE A 116 -8.47 -11.41 -12.46
N LYS A 117 -8.99 -12.12 -13.46
CA LYS A 117 -8.93 -11.66 -14.86
C LYS A 117 -9.54 -10.27 -15.02
N ASN A 118 -10.65 -9.99 -14.33
CA ASN A 118 -11.26 -8.65 -14.32
C ASN A 118 -10.34 -7.59 -13.69
N VAL A 119 -9.54 -7.94 -12.68
CA VAL A 119 -8.52 -7.03 -12.10
C VAL A 119 -7.47 -6.72 -13.16
N LEU A 120 -6.95 -7.76 -13.83
CA LEU A 120 -5.91 -7.63 -14.83
C LEU A 120 -6.38 -6.84 -16.07
N ASP A 121 -7.62 -7.06 -16.52
CA ASP A 121 -8.23 -6.32 -17.63
C ASP A 121 -8.33 -4.82 -17.32
N ILE A 122 -8.66 -4.44 -16.08
CA ILE A 122 -8.66 -3.01 -15.70
C ILE A 122 -7.25 -2.43 -15.77
N VAL A 123 -6.23 -3.15 -15.29
CA VAL A 123 -4.83 -2.70 -15.38
C VAL A 123 -4.42 -2.53 -16.85
N ASN A 124 -4.64 -3.56 -17.67
CA ASN A 124 -4.26 -3.59 -19.08
C ASN A 124 -4.93 -2.44 -19.87
N ASN A 125 -6.21 -2.16 -19.60
CA ASN A 125 -6.94 -1.07 -20.26
C ASN A 125 -6.56 0.33 -19.76
N ASN A 126 -5.82 0.43 -18.64
CA ASN A 126 -5.49 1.69 -17.99
C ASN A 126 -3.98 1.82 -17.65
N MET A 127 -3.11 1.10 -18.36
CA MET A 127 -1.66 1.05 -18.07
C MET A 127 -0.99 2.42 -18.01
N LYS A 128 -1.48 3.41 -18.78
CA LYS A 128 -0.96 4.79 -18.75
C LYS A 128 -1.04 5.47 -17.37
N TYR A 129 -1.89 4.97 -16.47
CA TYR A 129 -2.04 5.47 -15.11
C TYR A 129 -1.29 4.63 -14.07
N ALA A 130 -0.76 3.47 -14.46
CA ALA A 130 -0.07 2.53 -13.58
C ALA A 130 1.38 2.94 -13.34
N THR A 131 1.97 2.46 -12.24
CA THR A 131 3.42 2.58 -12.01
C THR A 131 4.17 1.54 -12.85
N PRO A 132 5.46 1.77 -13.18
CA PRO A 132 6.28 0.78 -13.89
C PRO A 132 6.29 -0.60 -13.21
N GLU A 133 6.27 -0.62 -11.88
CA GLU A 133 6.19 -1.87 -11.09
C GLU A 133 4.88 -2.63 -11.35
N ILE A 134 3.74 -1.95 -11.34
CA ILE A 134 2.43 -2.54 -11.63
C ILE A 134 2.39 -3.07 -13.07
N ILE A 135 2.95 -2.32 -14.03
CA ILE A 135 3.05 -2.74 -15.43
C ILE A 135 3.85 -4.04 -15.53
N ALA A 136 5.05 -4.08 -14.95
CA ALA A 136 5.91 -5.27 -14.98
C ALA A 136 5.23 -6.51 -14.37
N MET A 137 4.61 -6.37 -13.19
CA MET A 137 3.86 -7.46 -12.56
C MET A 137 2.68 -7.93 -13.41
N SER A 138 1.97 -6.99 -14.05
CA SER A 138 0.82 -7.32 -14.92
C SER A 138 1.25 -8.06 -16.18
N GLU A 139 2.36 -7.65 -16.80
CA GLU A 139 2.93 -8.33 -17.97
C GLU A 139 3.38 -9.74 -17.64
N GLU A 140 4.03 -9.92 -16.49
CA GLU A 140 4.42 -11.24 -16.01
C GLU A 140 3.20 -12.15 -15.82
N LEU A 141 2.14 -11.64 -15.19
CA LEU A 141 0.90 -12.39 -14.98
C LEU A 141 0.14 -12.68 -16.28
N ASN A 142 0.16 -11.76 -17.25
CA ASN A 142 -0.41 -12.00 -18.58
C ASN A 142 0.29 -13.16 -19.30
N ARG A 143 1.63 -13.27 -19.19
CA ARG A 143 2.40 -14.40 -19.76
C ARG A 143 2.05 -15.74 -19.09
N LEU A 144 1.64 -15.69 -17.84
CA LEU A 144 1.30 -16.86 -17.02
C LEU A 144 -0.20 -17.22 -17.09
N SER A 145 -1.00 -16.54 -17.93
CA SER A 145 -2.46 -16.70 -18.00
C SER A 145 -2.99 -18.11 -18.30
N ASN A 146 -2.14 -19.02 -18.81
CA ASN A 146 -2.49 -20.43 -19.04
C ASN A 146 -2.01 -21.40 -17.94
N SER A 147 -1.36 -20.89 -16.88
CA SER A 147 -0.80 -21.71 -15.80
C SER A 147 -1.73 -21.81 -14.60
N ASN A 148 -1.52 -22.82 -13.77
CA ASN A 148 -2.39 -23.18 -12.65
C ASN A 148 -2.65 -21.97 -11.72
N TRP A 149 -3.91 -21.73 -11.36
CA TRP A 149 -4.35 -20.68 -10.43
C TRP A 149 -3.48 -20.65 -9.16
N ASN A 150 -3.26 -21.83 -8.54
CA ASN A 150 -2.62 -21.92 -7.23
C ASN A 150 -1.13 -21.55 -7.30
N GLU A 151 -0.48 -21.90 -8.40
CA GLU A 151 0.96 -21.64 -8.60
C GLU A 151 1.27 -20.14 -8.66
N ASN A 152 0.34 -19.35 -9.22
CA ASN A 152 0.53 -17.91 -9.43
C ASN A 152 -0.16 -17.05 -8.39
N ARG A 153 -0.91 -17.66 -7.47
CA ARG A 153 -1.68 -16.96 -6.44
C ARG A 153 -0.84 -15.93 -5.68
N SER A 154 0.40 -16.26 -5.32
CA SER A 154 1.30 -15.33 -4.63
C SER A 154 1.62 -14.08 -5.47
N LYS A 155 1.89 -14.23 -6.77
CA LYS A 155 2.14 -13.09 -7.69
C LYS A 155 0.90 -12.21 -7.84
N ARG A 156 -0.28 -12.84 -7.86
CA ARG A 156 -1.56 -12.13 -7.88
C ARG A 156 -1.78 -11.31 -6.62
N MET A 157 -1.49 -11.89 -5.45
CA MET A 157 -1.55 -11.19 -4.16
C MET A 157 -0.56 -10.02 -4.11
N GLN A 158 0.63 -10.16 -4.68
CA GLN A 158 1.61 -9.06 -4.79
C GLN A 158 1.08 -7.91 -5.66
N LEU A 159 0.51 -8.21 -6.84
CA LEU A 159 -0.12 -7.18 -7.67
C LEU A 159 -1.25 -6.46 -6.92
N CYS A 160 -2.11 -7.23 -6.22
CA CYS A 160 -3.17 -6.67 -5.39
C CYS A 160 -2.63 -5.80 -4.25
N GLU A 161 -1.58 -6.24 -3.54
CA GLU A 161 -0.90 -5.45 -2.49
C GLU A 161 -0.46 -4.09 -3.04
N SER A 162 0.25 -4.08 -4.16
CA SER A 162 0.78 -2.85 -4.77
C SER A 162 -0.33 -1.91 -5.24
N LEU A 163 -1.39 -2.46 -5.84
CA LEU A 163 -2.56 -1.68 -6.27
C LEU A 163 -3.32 -1.05 -5.09
N LEU A 164 -3.62 -1.82 -4.05
CA LEU A 164 -4.36 -1.34 -2.88
C LEU A 164 -3.53 -0.36 -2.05
N THR A 165 -2.22 -0.60 -1.91
CA THR A 165 -1.30 0.34 -1.24
C THR A 165 -1.32 1.69 -1.95
N LYS A 166 -1.25 1.67 -3.29
CA LYS A 166 -1.28 2.90 -4.08
C LYS A 166 -2.65 3.58 -4.04
N TYR A 167 -3.73 2.81 -4.02
CA TYR A 167 -5.08 3.34 -3.79
C TYR A 167 -5.17 4.13 -2.47
N LEU A 168 -4.76 3.53 -1.34
CA LEU A 168 -4.81 4.18 -0.02
C LEU A 168 -3.92 5.43 0.04
N TYR A 169 -2.77 5.39 -0.61
CA TYR A 169 -1.89 6.56 -0.72
C TYR A 169 -2.57 7.71 -1.48
N LEU A 170 -3.13 7.43 -2.66
CA LEU A 170 -3.78 8.45 -3.48
C LEU A 170 -5.06 8.99 -2.82
N SER A 171 -5.85 8.12 -2.22
CA SER A 171 -7.11 8.49 -1.58
C SER A 171 -6.91 9.41 -0.37
N LYS A 172 -5.85 9.16 0.42
CA LYS A 172 -5.42 10.03 1.51
C LYS A 172 -4.94 11.39 1.01
N ASN A 173 -4.17 11.44 -0.08
CA ASN A 173 -3.71 12.69 -0.67
C ASN A 173 -4.88 13.55 -1.21
N LEU A 174 -5.94 12.91 -1.71
CA LEU A 174 -7.12 13.58 -2.26
C LEU A 174 -8.20 13.89 -1.20
N ASN A 175 -8.07 13.39 0.04
CA ASN A 175 -9.13 13.44 1.08
C ASN A 175 -10.49 12.94 0.59
N SER A 176 -10.51 11.90 -0.25
CA SER A 176 -11.68 11.51 -1.04
C SER A 176 -12.27 10.14 -0.68
N ILE A 177 -11.90 9.57 0.48
CA ILE A 177 -12.31 8.21 0.87
C ILE A 177 -13.34 8.22 2.00
N LEU A 178 -14.41 7.42 1.82
CA LEU A 178 -15.36 7.14 2.88
C LEU A 178 -14.73 6.17 3.89
N PRO A 179 -14.95 6.34 5.21
CA PRO A 179 -14.37 5.46 6.23
C PRO A 179 -14.69 3.98 6.03
N THR A 180 -15.88 3.65 5.53
CA THR A 180 -16.29 2.27 5.22
C THR A 180 -15.45 1.67 4.08
N THR A 181 -15.26 2.41 2.99
CA THR A 181 -14.40 2.00 1.87
C THR A 181 -12.95 1.88 2.31
N GLU A 182 -12.45 2.83 3.12
CA GLU A 182 -11.10 2.77 3.67
C GLU A 182 -10.89 1.49 4.48
N LYS A 183 -11.86 1.14 5.34
CA LYS A 183 -11.82 -0.10 6.12
C LYS A 183 -11.79 -1.34 5.23
N SER A 184 -12.71 -1.46 4.27
CA SER A 184 -12.75 -2.62 3.36
C SER A 184 -11.47 -2.78 2.55
N VAL A 185 -10.88 -1.68 2.06
CA VAL A 185 -9.62 -1.74 1.32
C VAL A 185 -8.44 -2.06 2.24
N THR A 186 -8.44 -1.54 3.47
CA THR A 186 -7.41 -1.86 4.47
C THR A 186 -7.43 -3.36 4.83
N ASP A 187 -8.63 -3.94 4.95
CA ASP A 187 -8.83 -5.38 5.22
C ASP A 187 -8.40 -6.24 4.04
N ALA A 188 -8.75 -5.83 2.82
CA ALA A 188 -8.27 -6.48 1.60
C ALA A 188 -6.73 -6.43 1.49
N LEU A 189 -6.12 -5.29 1.82
CA LEU A 189 -4.68 -5.14 1.83
C LEU A 189 -4.04 -6.06 2.88
N PHE A 190 -4.66 -6.20 4.04
CA PHE A 190 -4.19 -7.11 5.09
C PHE A 190 -4.22 -8.57 4.67
N ILE A 191 -5.28 -9.01 3.99
CA ILE A 191 -5.32 -10.36 3.40
C ILE A 191 -4.14 -10.58 2.45
N CYS A 192 -3.90 -9.65 1.53
CA CYS A 192 -2.81 -9.76 0.57
C CYS A 192 -1.44 -9.83 1.29
N LYS A 193 -1.23 -8.94 2.27
CA LYS A 193 0.02 -8.88 3.04
C LYS A 193 0.25 -10.13 3.89
N PHE A 194 -0.80 -10.63 4.54
CA PHE A 194 -0.75 -11.85 5.33
C PHE A 194 -0.35 -13.04 4.46
N ASP A 195 -0.96 -13.17 3.28
CA ASP A 195 -0.65 -14.22 2.32
C ASP A 195 0.82 -14.19 1.87
N ILE A 196 1.29 -13.00 1.49
CA ILE A 196 2.68 -12.79 1.05
C ILE A 196 3.65 -13.08 2.19
N LEU A 197 3.31 -12.72 3.43
CA LEU A 197 4.14 -13.04 4.59
C LEU A 197 4.21 -14.55 4.84
N CYS A 198 3.08 -15.26 4.77
CA CYS A 198 3.06 -16.72 4.88
C CYS A 198 3.97 -17.35 3.82
N LYS A 199 3.86 -16.93 2.55
CA LYS A 199 4.75 -17.41 1.49
C LYS A 199 6.22 -17.10 1.76
N SER A 200 6.51 -15.90 2.29
CA SER A 200 7.88 -15.48 2.64
C SER A 200 8.48 -16.31 3.77
N CYS A 201 7.64 -16.91 4.62
CA CYS A 201 8.02 -17.84 5.68
C CYS A 201 7.85 -19.31 5.29
N TYR A 202 7.49 -19.63 4.04
CA TYR A 202 7.16 -20.99 3.59
C TYR A 202 6.00 -21.67 4.33
N TYR A 203 5.03 -20.89 4.82
CA TYR A 203 3.78 -21.38 5.41
C TYR A 203 2.75 -21.58 4.30
N TYR A 204 2.65 -22.80 3.78
CA TYR A 204 1.85 -23.08 2.59
C TYR A 204 0.37 -23.33 2.90
N LYS A 205 0.03 -23.86 4.08
CA LYS A 205 -1.35 -24.24 4.42
C LYS A 205 -2.07 -23.13 5.16
N LEU A 206 -1.35 -22.38 6.00
CA LEU A 206 -1.92 -21.33 6.85
C LEU A 206 -2.80 -20.32 6.08
N PRO A 207 -2.43 -19.81 4.89
CA PRO A 207 -3.29 -18.85 4.18
C PRO A 207 -4.66 -19.40 3.80
N GLY A 208 -4.72 -20.66 3.36
CA GLY A 208 -5.99 -21.29 2.98
C GLY A 208 -6.91 -21.47 4.20
N HIS A 209 -6.35 -21.95 5.32
CA HIS A 209 -7.08 -22.06 6.58
C HIS A 209 -7.51 -20.69 7.12
N PHE A 210 -6.68 -19.67 6.98
CA PHE A 210 -7.01 -18.31 7.35
C PHE A 210 -8.18 -17.76 6.53
N LEU A 211 -8.17 -17.95 5.21
CA LEU A 211 -9.24 -17.49 4.31
C LEU A 211 -10.55 -18.26 4.49
N ASN A 212 -10.49 -19.53 4.91
CA ASN A 212 -11.69 -20.28 5.32
C ASN A 212 -12.46 -19.58 6.45
N HIS A 213 -11.77 -18.81 7.29
CA HIS A 213 -12.36 -18.01 8.36
C HIS A 213 -12.48 -16.51 8.00
N GLY A 214 -12.65 -16.19 6.71
CA GLY A 214 -12.69 -14.82 6.19
C GLY A 214 -13.67 -13.86 6.90
N ASP A 215 -14.74 -14.39 7.50
CA ASP A 215 -15.69 -13.59 8.28
C ASP A 215 -15.03 -12.92 9.51
N ILE A 216 -14.00 -13.56 10.09
CA ILE A 216 -13.20 -12.99 11.19
C ILE A 216 -12.48 -11.73 10.75
N ILE A 217 -12.00 -11.68 9.51
CA ILE A 217 -11.17 -10.57 9.00
C ILE A 217 -11.96 -9.25 9.03
N SER A 218 -13.25 -9.31 8.68
CA SER A 218 -14.15 -8.16 8.72
C SER A 218 -14.35 -7.61 10.15
N SER A 219 -14.14 -8.44 11.18
CA SER A 219 -14.31 -8.07 12.59
C SER A 219 -13.04 -7.50 13.24
N VAL A 220 -11.89 -7.56 12.56
CA VAL A 220 -10.61 -7.08 13.10
C VAL A 220 -10.62 -5.56 13.20
N LYS A 221 -10.54 -4.99 14.41
CA LYS A 221 -10.58 -3.54 14.61
C LYS A 221 -9.26 -2.82 14.25
N ASN A 222 -8.12 -3.50 14.34
CA ASN A 222 -6.78 -2.88 14.28
C ASN A 222 -5.98 -3.24 13.02
N THR A 223 -6.65 -3.50 11.89
CA THR A 223 -6.02 -3.95 10.63
C THR A 223 -4.86 -3.06 10.17
N ASN A 224 -4.99 -1.74 10.32
CA ASN A 224 -3.93 -0.79 9.95
C ASN A 224 -2.61 -1.05 10.72
N GLU A 225 -2.70 -1.42 11.99
CA GLU A 225 -1.52 -1.70 12.80
C GLU A 225 -0.93 -3.07 12.45
N LEU A 226 -1.78 -4.08 12.22
CA LEU A 226 -1.34 -5.39 11.74
C LEU A 226 -0.61 -5.30 10.40
N ASN A 227 -1.11 -4.47 9.47
CA ASN A 227 -0.45 -4.19 8.20
C ASN A 227 0.98 -3.64 8.38
N LYS A 228 1.19 -2.72 9.32
CA LYS A 228 2.53 -2.19 9.63
C LYS A 228 3.43 -3.24 10.26
N GLN A 229 2.88 -4.10 11.13
CA GLN A 229 3.64 -5.20 11.73
C GLN A 229 4.13 -6.17 10.66
N ILE A 230 3.28 -6.52 9.68
CA ILE A 230 3.67 -7.34 8.53
C ILE A 230 4.77 -6.66 7.71
N ASP A 231 4.64 -5.37 7.40
CA ASP A 231 5.67 -4.64 6.65
C ASP A 231 7.02 -4.62 7.38
N LYS A 232 6.99 -4.45 8.70
CA LYS A 232 8.19 -4.50 9.55
C LYS A 232 8.81 -5.89 9.53
N ALA A 233 8.01 -6.95 9.67
CA ALA A 233 8.47 -8.32 9.62
C ALA A 233 9.09 -8.67 8.26
N LYS A 234 8.43 -8.34 7.14
CA LYS A 234 8.97 -8.51 5.78
C LYS A 234 10.34 -7.86 5.63
N LYS A 235 10.50 -6.61 6.07
CA LYS A 235 11.79 -5.88 6.02
C LYS A 235 12.87 -6.54 6.86
N GLN A 236 12.51 -7.04 8.05
CA GLN A 236 13.46 -7.74 8.93
C GLN A 236 13.93 -9.07 8.34
N ILE A 237 13.02 -9.86 7.75
CA ILE A 237 13.38 -11.10 7.05
C ILE A 237 14.40 -10.82 5.93
N ILE A 238 14.12 -9.83 5.07
CA ILE A 238 15.04 -9.45 3.99
C ILE A 238 16.43 -9.11 4.56
N LYS A 239 16.48 -8.26 5.59
CA LYS A 239 17.75 -7.87 6.22
C LYS A 239 18.52 -9.06 6.81
N LEU A 240 17.81 -9.98 7.48
CA LEU A 240 18.43 -11.17 8.08
C LEU A 240 18.94 -12.14 7.02
N ARG A 241 18.17 -12.37 5.94
CA ARG A 241 18.61 -13.20 4.82
C ARG A 241 19.85 -12.62 4.13
N GLU A 242 19.88 -11.31 3.90
CA GLU A 242 21.07 -10.65 3.32
C GLU A 242 22.29 -10.71 4.25
N LYS A 243 22.08 -10.68 5.57
CA LYS A 243 23.17 -10.92 6.53
C LYS A 243 23.63 -12.37 6.48
N ASN A 244 22.70 -13.32 6.43
CA ASN A 244 23.00 -14.76 6.38
C ASN A 244 23.85 -15.11 5.15
N LYS A 245 23.48 -14.59 3.98
CA LYS A 245 24.24 -14.74 2.72
C LYS A 245 25.72 -14.37 2.82
N LYS A 246 26.07 -13.46 3.73
CA LYS A 246 27.44 -12.96 3.90
C LYS A 246 28.28 -13.79 4.87
N HIS A 247 27.64 -14.61 5.70
CA HIS A 247 28.28 -15.23 6.86
C HIS A 247 28.10 -16.74 6.95
N ASN A 248 27.15 -17.31 6.21
CA ASN A 248 26.84 -18.72 6.24
C ASN A 248 26.69 -19.26 4.82
N ASP A 249 27.07 -20.51 4.62
CA ASP A 249 26.89 -21.22 3.34
C ASP A 249 25.49 -21.82 3.19
N LYS A 250 24.73 -21.88 4.28
CA LYS A 250 23.35 -22.39 4.34
C LYS A 250 22.38 -21.34 4.87
N MET A 251 21.11 -21.46 4.49
CA MET A 251 20.05 -20.65 5.08
C MET A 251 19.76 -21.12 6.51
N VAL A 252 19.60 -20.17 7.43
CA VAL A 252 19.25 -20.47 8.83
C VAL A 252 17.79 -20.07 9.09
N ALA A 253 17.03 -20.96 9.74
CA ALA A 253 15.61 -20.75 10.04
C ALA A 253 15.33 -19.47 10.82
N SER A 254 16.25 -19.03 11.69
CA SER A 254 16.11 -17.80 12.47
C SER A 254 16.03 -16.52 11.61
N CYS A 255 16.38 -16.58 10.32
CA CYS A 255 16.14 -15.49 9.39
C CYS A 255 14.64 -15.17 9.20
N PHE A 256 13.76 -16.13 9.51
CA PHE A 256 12.32 -16.06 9.30
C PHE A 256 11.54 -15.82 10.61
N ASP A 257 12.21 -15.88 11.77
CA ASP A 257 11.62 -15.62 13.10
C ASP A 257 10.76 -14.35 13.18
N PRO A 258 11.14 -13.21 12.56
CA PRO A 258 10.29 -12.02 12.58
C PRO A 258 8.92 -12.25 11.95
N GLY A 259 8.88 -13.01 10.85
CA GLY A 259 7.64 -13.36 10.16
C GLY A 259 6.82 -14.37 10.95
N ILE A 260 7.45 -15.42 11.45
CA ILE A 260 6.81 -16.45 12.29
C ILE A 260 6.15 -15.82 13.51
N THR A 261 6.89 -14.96 14.22
CA THR A 261 6.40 -14.23 15.39
C THR A 261 5.23 -13.33 15.01
N CYS A 262 5.33 -12.61 13.88
CA CYS A 262 4.26 -11.77 13.39
C CYS A 262 2.99 -12.57 13.05
N LEU A 263 3.11 -13.73 12.39
CA LEU A 263 1.98 -14.60 12.05
C LEU A 263 1.28 -15.13 13.30
N LYS A 264 2.04 -15.63 14.29
CA LYS A 264 1.49 -16.09 15.58
C LYS A 264 0.75 -14.97 16.31
N ASN A 265 1.34 -13.77 16.39
CA ASN A 265 0.71 -12.61 17.00
C ASN A 265 -0.59 -12.18 16.29
N ILE A 266 -0.63 -12.28 14.96
CA ILE A 266 -1.85 -12.02 14.18
C ILE A 266 -2.94 -13.02 14.54
N ILE A 267 -2.64 -14.33 14.54
CA ILE A 267 -3.61 -15.39 14.89
C ILE A 267 -4.19 -15.15 16.29
N GLU A 268 -3.32 -14.82 17.25
CA GLU A 268 -3.67 -14.45 18.63
C GLU A 268 -4.60 -13.23 18.69
N THR A 269 -4.36 -12.22 17.85
CA THR A 269 -5.11 -10.96 17.87
C THR A 269 -6.49 -11.06 17.22
N ILE A 270 -6.61 -11.82 16.12
CA ILE A 270 -7.83 -11.83 15.30
C ILE A 270 -8.88 -12.83 15.78
N SER A 271 -8.47 -13.91 16.46
CA SER A 271 -9.37 -15.03 16.74
C SER A 271 -9.92 -14.92 18.16
N SER A 272 -11.02 -14.19 18.33
CA SER A 272 -11.79 -14.20 19.59
C SER A 272 -12.48 -15.55 19.84
N ASN A 273 -12.72 -16.32 18.76
CA ASN A 273 -13.22 -17.68 18.84
C ASN A 273 -12.05 -18.64 19.11
N ILE A 274 -12.13 -19.35 20.23
CA ILE A 274 -11.07 -20.27 20.70
C ILE A 274 -10.83 -21.43 19.72
N ASP A 275 -11.87 -21.98 19.10
CA ASP A 275 -11.75 -23.13 18.21
C ASP A 275 -11.00 -22.74 16.93
N ILE A 276 -11.33 -21.57 16.37
CA ILE A 276 -10.66 -21.06 15.18
C ILE A 276 -9.21 -20.70 15.48
N LYS A 277 -8.97 -20.09 16.65
CA LYS A 277 -7.61 -19.81 17.13
C LYS A 277 -6.77 -21.08 17.24
N VAL A 278 -7.31 -22.12 17.89
CA VAL A 278 -6.64 -23.42 18.05
C VAL A 278 -6.35 -24.03 16.68
N ASN A 279 -7.32 -24.03 15.77
CA ASN A 279 -7.12 -24.55 14.41
C ASN A 279 -5.97 -23.84 13.68
N LEU A 280 -5.99 -22.50 13.66
CA LEU A 280 -4.96 -21.71 12.98
C LEU A 280 -3.58 -21.89 13.62
N MET A 281 -3.50 -21.98 14.95
CA MET A 281 -2.24 -22.25 15.66
C MET A 281 -1.69 -23.64 15.37
N THR A 282 -2.56 -24.67 15.30
CA THR A 282 -2.15 -26.03 14.91
C THR A 282 -1.61 -26.05 13.48
N VAL A 283 -2.28 -25.39 12.54
CA VAL A 283 -1.82 -25.28 11.15
C VAL A 283 -0.48 -24.53 11.08
N ALA A 284 -0.35 -23.41 11.80
CA ALA A 284 0.89 -22.64 11.86
C ALA A 284 2.06 -23.45 12.44
N TYR A 285 1.82 -24.29 13.45
CA TYR A 285 2.84 -25.18 14.02
C TYR A 285 3.31 -26.24 13.01
N ASN A 286 2.37 -26.84 12.27
CA ASN A 286 2.70 -27.84 11.25
C ASN A 286 3.49 -27.21 10.08
N ASP A 287 3.06 -26.04 9.61
CA ASP A 287 3.79 -25.27 8.59
C ASP A 287 5.20 -24.87 9.06
N GLU A 288 5.37 -24.53 10.35
CA GLU A 288 6.70 -24.23 10.93
C GLU A 288 7.65 -25.43 10.89
N LYS A 289 7.13 -26.63 11.18
CA LYS A 289 7.90 -27.87 11.09
C LYS A 289 8.33 -28.14 9.64
N GLU A 290 7.39 -28.07 8.70
CA GLU A 290 7.66 -28.25 7.27
C GLU A 290 8.64 -27.19 6.74
N MET A 291 8.50 -25.94 7.19
CA MET A 291 9.43 -24.85 6.88
C MET A 291 10.85 -25.17 7.37
N ASN A 292 11.03 -25.61 8.61
CA ASN A 292 12.36 -25.93 9.14
C ASN A 292 13.04 -27.04 8.34
N ASP A 293 12.30 -28.09 7.99
CA ASP A 293 12.79 -29.19 7.16
C ASP A 293 13.19 -28.67 5.76
N TYR A 294 12.38 -27.79 5.16
CA TYR A 294 12.63 -27.19 3.85
C TYR A 294 13.85 -26.24 3.86
N ILE A 295 13.97 -25.38 4.87
CA ILE A 295 15.10 -24.44 5.02
C ILE A 295 16.42 -25.19 5.24
N SER A 296 16.41 -26.32 5.95
CA SER A 296 17.63 -27.10 6.22
C SER A 296 18.34 -27.61 4.95
N GLN A 297 17.60 -27.68 3.84
CA GLN A 297 18.05 -28.12 2.53
C GLN A 297 18.53 -26.96 1.64
N MET A 298 18.39 -25.71 2.09
CA MET A 298 18.75 -24.53 1.31
C MET A 298 20.20 -24.11 1.48
N ASP A 299 20.79 -23.70 0.37
CA ASP A 299 22.01 -22.88 0.38
C ASP A 299 21.74 -21.48 0.97
N ALA A 300 22.80 -20.68 1.12
CA ALA A 300 22.73 -19.32 1.62
C ALA A 300 21.85 -18.40 0.75
N HIS A 301 21.70 -18.70 -0.54
CA HIS A 301 20.91 -17.93 -1.49
C HIS A 301 19.40 -18.29 -1.42
N GLY A 302 19.06 -19.39 -0.73
CA GLY A 302 17.70 -19.90 -0.62
C GLY A 302 17.31 -20.85 -1.76
N VAL A 303 18.29 -21.43 -2.43
CA VAL A 303 18.11 -22.48 -3.44
C VAL A 303 18.20 -23.83 -2.76
N VAL A 304 17.24 -24.71 -3.04
CA VAL A 304 17.25 -26.10 -2.56
C VAL A 304 18.16 -26.90 -3.50
N GLY A 305 19.15 -27.58 -2.91
CA GLY A 305 20.10 -28.45 -3.62
C GLY A 305 19.55 -29.83 -3.94
#